data_AF-A0A3D0DX49-F1
#
_entry.id   AF-A0A3D0DX49-F1
#
_cell.length_a   1.000
_cell.length_b   1.000
_cell.length_c   1.000
_cell.angle_alpha   90.00
_cell.angle_beta   90.00
_cell.angle_gamma   90.00
#
_symmetry.space_group_name_H-M   'P 1'
#
loop_
_entity.id
_entity.type
_entity.pdbx_description
1 polymer ?
#
loop_
_entity_poly.entity_id
_entity_poly.type
_entity_poly.pdbx_seq_one_letter_code
_entity_poly.pdbx_strand_id
1 'polypeptide(L)' 'MSILVDELMRGAFDRPRTPRSDAYMRGVRWLLDFRVDGHRPLCPFKPGTAEADAFFAGRDEGNEIWRAYMAANPASFVGG' A
#
# COMPACT_ATOMS: atom_id res chain seq x y z
N MET A 1 11.75 -3.27 7.52
CA MET A 1 11.17 -2.24 6.63
C MET A 1 11.69 -2.55 5.25
N SER A 2 10.83 -2.91 4.30
CA SER A 2 11.24 -3.36 2.98
C SER A 2 11.54 -2.18 2.05
N ILE A 3 12.69 -2.21 1.39
CA ILE A 3 13.14 -1.17 0.45
C ILE A 3 12.14 -1.00 -0.70
N LEU A 4 11.60 -2.12 -1.21
CA LEU A 4 10.61 -2.10 -2.29
C LEU A 4 9.31 -1.40 -1.86
N VAL A 5 8.85 -1.62 -0.62
CA VAL A 5 7.65 -0.95 -0.11
C VAL A 5 7.87 0.57 -0.05
N ASP A 6 9.04 1.02 0.39
CA ASP A 6 9.38 2.43 0.45
C ASP A 6 9.46 3.06 -0.96
N GLU A 7 9.99 2.33 -1.95
CA GLU A 7 10.02 2.77 -3.35
C GLU A 7 8.63 2.90 -3.96
N LEU A 8 7.75 1.92 -3.72
CA LEU A 8 6.36 1.96 -4.21
C LEU A 8 5.56 3.09 -3.55
N MET A 9 5.75 3.31 -2.24
CA MET A 9 5.15 4.42 -1.52
C MET A 9 5.64 5.77 -2.05
N ARG A 10 6.95 5.92 -2.29
CA ARG A 10 7.50 7.14 -2.91
C ARG A 10 6.93 7.33 -4.32
N GLY A 11 6.93 6.32 -5.17
CA GLY A 11 6.36 6.39 -6.51
C GLY A 11 4.89 6.84 -6.53
N ALA A 12 4.10 6.42 -5.54
CA ALA A 12 2.69 6.77 -5.42
C ALA A 12 2.44 8.18 -4.87
N PHE A 13 3.25 8.67 -3.93
CA PHE A 13 2.98 9.89 -3.15
C PHE A 13 3.98 11.04 -3.31
N ASP A 14 5.09 10.85 -4.03
CA ASP A 14 6.14 11.87 -4.21
C ASP A 14 5.78 12.94 -5.26
N ARG A 15 4.54 12.92 -5.78
CA ARG A 15 4.02 13.98 -6.67
C ARG A 15 3.24 15.00 -5.85
N PRO A 16 3.41 16.32 -6.08
CA PRO A 16 2.62 17.35 -5.42
C PRO A 16 1.17 17.28 -5.91
N ARG A 17 0.37 16.46 -5.23
CA ARG A 17 -1.09 16.42 -5.32
C ARG A 17 -1.69 16.46 -3.92
N THR A 18 -2.98 16.75 -3.89
CA THR A 18 -3.87 16.88 -2.72
C THR A 18 -3.39 16.07 -1.52
N PRO A 19 -3.25 16.69 -0.32
CA PRO A 19 -2.81 15.99 0.88
C PRO A 19 -3.66 14.73 1.08
N ARG A 20 -3.03 13.55 1.00
CA ARG A 20 -3.66 12.30 1.38
C ARG A 20 -3.58 12.19 2.90
N SER A 21 -4.65 11.72 3.54
CA SER A 21 -4.65 11.52 4.99
C SER A 21 -3.64 10.45 5.38
N ASP A 22 -3.06 10.58 6.57
CA ASP A 22 -2.15 9.57 7.13
C ASP A 22 -2.79 8.18 7.18
N ALA A 23 -4.10 8.10 7.47
CA ALA A 23 -4.83 6.84 7.50
C ALA A 23 -4.85 6.13 6.15
N TYR A 24 -5.04 6.89 5.06
CA TYR A 24 -4.99 6.37 3.70
C TYR A 24 -3.59 5.85 3.35
N MET A 25 -2.54 6.65 3.59
CA MET A 25 -1.17 6.23 3.32
C MET A 25 -0.75 4.99 4.14
N ARG A 26 -1.23 4.88 5.38
CA ARG A 26 -1.04 3.68 6.21
C ARG A 26 -1.73 2.45 5.63
N GLY A 27 -2.91 2.61 5.04
CA GLY A 27 -3.62 1.52 4.34
C GLY A 27 -2.86 1.00 3.13
N VAL A 28 -2.30 1.92 2.33
CA VAL A 28 -1.48 1.60 1.16
C VAL A 28 -0.24 0.82 1.59
N ARG A 29 0.51 1.37 2.55
CA ARG A 29 1.72 0.74 3.08
C ARG A 29 1.43 -0.64 3.65
N TRP A 30 0.37 -0.76 4.45
CA TRP A 30 -0.06 -2.03 5.06
C TRP A 30 -0.23 -3.12 4.01
N LEU A 31 -0.86 -2.81 2.87
CA LEU A 31 -1.08 -3.79 1.84
C LEU A 31 0.22 -4.14 1.11
N LEU A 32 1.07 -3.16 0.85
CA LEU A 32 2.36 -3.40 0.21
C LEU A 32 3.28 -4.25 1.09
N ASP A 33 3.36 -3.98 2.39
CA ASP A 33 4.06 -4.83 3.36
C ASP A 33 3.50 -6.27 3.35
N PHE A 34 2.18 -6.43 3.24
CA PHE A 34 1.55 -7.76 3.11
C PHE A 34 1.90 -8.47 1.80
N ARG A 35 1.94 -7.76 0.68
CA ARG A 35 2.24 -8.34 -0.64
C ARG A 35 3.72 -8.69 -0.80
N VAL A 36 4.61 -7.85 -0.28
CA VAL A 36 6.06 -8.00 -0.44
C VAL A 36 6.64 -8.93 0.62
N ASP A 37 6.29 -8.74 1.90
CA ASP A 37 6.93 -9.45 3.02
C ASP A 37 6.01 -10.53 3.64
N GLY A 38 4.76 -10.66 3.18
CA GLY A 38 3.76 -11.53 3.81
C GLY A 38 3.29 -11.05 5.18
N HIS A 39 3.75 -9.88 5.64
CA HIS A 39 3.40 -9.34 6.95
C HIS A 39 1.98 -8.80 6.93
N ARG A 40 1.13 -9.29 7.84
CA ARG A 40 -0.27 -8.88 7.94
C ARG A 40 -0.55 -8.14 9.26
N PRO A 41 -0.21 -6.84 9.36
CA PRO A 41 -0.51 -6.07 10.57
C PRO A 41 -2.03 -6.01 10.83
N LEU A 42 -2.45 -5.59 12.03
CA LEU A 42 -3.87 -5.28 12.27
C LEU A 42 -4.19 -3.86 11.77
N CYS A 43 -5.46 -3.63 11.37
CA CYS A 43 -5.95 -2.28 11.14
C CYS A 43 -5.90 -1.52 12.48
N PRO A 44 -5.19 -0.38 12.57
CA PRO A 44 -5.01 0.35 13.80
C PRO A 44 -6.20 1.28 14.13
N PHE A 45 -7.15 1.42 13.20
CA PHE A 45 -8.29 2.32 13.32
C PHE A 45 -9.53 1.54 13.76
N LYS A 46 -10.36 2.18 14.59
CA LYS A 46 -11.61 1.59 15.07
C LYS A 46 -12.58 1.46 13.88
N PRO A 47 -13.23 0.30 13.68
CA PRO A 47 -14.24 0.14 12.63
C PRO A 47 -15.36 1.18 12.74
N GLY A 48 -15.80 1.71 11.60
CA GLY A 48 -16.86 2.71 11.51
C GLY A 48 -16.41 4.15 11.75
N THR A 49 -15.10 4.43 11.77
CA THR A 49 -14.58 5.81 11.76
C THR A 49 -14.08 6.22 10.37
N ALA A 50 -14.03 7.53 10.12
CA ALA A 50 -13.53 8.07 8.85
C ALA A 50 -12.08 7.65 8.55
N GLU A 51 -11.25 7.47 9.59
CA GLU A 51 -9.88 6.98 9.43
C GLU A 51 -9.85 5.50 9.03
N ALA A 52 -10.76 4.68 9.54
CA ALA A 52 -10.88 3.29 9.11
C ALA A 52 -11.31 3.21 7.64
N ASP A 53 -12.29 4.02 7.23
CA ASP A 53 -12.72 4.09 5.82
C ASP A 53 -11.58 4.55 4.91
N ALA A 54 -10.82 5.58 5.33
CA ALA A 54 -9.64 6.04 4.61
C ALA A 54 -8.55 4.95 4.53
N PHE A 55 -8.35 4.18 5.59
CA PHE A 55 -7.40 3.07 5.61
C PHE A 55 -7.81 1.95 4.64
N PHE A 56 -9.09 1.58 4.59
CA PHE A 56 -9.55 0.57 3.63
C PHE A 56 -9.47 1.08 2.19
N ALA A 57 -9.82 2.33 1.93
CA ALA A 57 -9.60 2.95 0.62
C ALA A 57 -8.11 2.97 0.22
N GLY A 58 -7.21 3.20 1.19
CA GLY A 58 -5.77 3.11 0.96
C GLY A 58 -5.30 1.68 0.64
N ARG A 59 -5.90 0.66 1.27
CA ARG A 59 -5.62 -0.74 0.92
C ARG A 59 -6.03 -1.06 -0.51
N ASP A 60 -7.15 -0.53 -0.98
CA ASP A 60 -7.58 -0.76 -2.36
C ASP A 60 -6.58 -0.15 -3.35
N GLU A 61 -6.14 1.10 -3.11
CA GLU A 61 -5.08 1.75 -3.90
C GLU A 61 -3.76 0.94 -3.88
N GLY A 62 -3.33 0.47 -2.71
CA GLY A 62 -2.14 -0.37 -2.62
C GLY A 62 -2.20 -1.63 -3.49
N ASN A 63 -3.41 -2.14 -3.75
CA ASN A 63 -3.62 -3.34 -4.56
C ASN A 63 -3.47 -2.97 -6.03
N GLU A 64 -3.96 -1.81 -6.44
CA GLU A 64 -3.75 -1.26 -7.77
C GLU A 64 -2.26 -1.00 -8.03
N ILE A 65 -1.55 -0.37 -7.08
CA ILE A 65 -0.11 -0.14 -7.16
C ILE A 65 0.65 -1.46 -7.30
N TRP A 66 0.31 -2.46 -6.48
CA TRP A 66 0.94 -3.79 -6.55
C TRP A 66 0.70 -4.46 -7.90
N ARG A 67 -0.54 -4.42 -8.41
CA ARG A 67 -0.89 -4.99 -9.72
C ARG A 67 -0.15 -4.28 -10.85
N ALA A 68 -0.04 -2.96 -10.81
CA ALA A 68 0.71 -2.18 -11.78
C ALA A 68 2.20 -2.54 -11.74
N TYR A 69 2.78 -2.66 -10.54
CA TYR A 69 4.16 -3.11 -10.35
C TYR A 69 4.39 -4.51 -10.94
N MET A 70 3.50 -5.47 -10.66
CA MET A 70 3.57 -6.83 -11.21
C MET A 70 3.42 -6.87 -12.73
N ALA A 71 2.51 -6.08 -13.29
CA ALA A 71 2.34 -5.97 -14.74
C ALA A 71 3.59 -5.39 -15.42
N ALA A 72 4.26 -4.44 -14.78
CA ALA A 72 5.50 -3.85 -15.27
C ALA A 72 6.73 -4.75 -15.03
N ASN A 73 6.67 -5.70 -14.10
CA ASN A 73 7.80 -6.55 -13.69
C ASN A 73 7.41 -8.05 -13.66
N PRO A 74 7.05 -8.65 -14.80
CA PRO A 74 6.57 -10.03 -14.85
C PRO A 74 7.63 -11.10 -14.51
N ALA A 75 8.93 -10.78 -14.67
CA ALA A 75 10.03 -11.72 -14.40
C ALA A 75 10.33 -11.91 -12.90
N SER A 76 9.84 -11.02 -12.03
CA SER A 76 10.04 -11.07 -10.57
C SER A 76 9.30 -12.23 -9.88
N PHE A 77 8.44 -12.95 -10.62
CA PHE A 77 7.53 -13.98 -10.12
C PHE A 77 8.07 -15.41 -10.29
N VAL A 78 9.24 -15.62 -10.89
CA VAL A 78 9.83 -16.97 -11.02
C VAL A 78 10.45 -17.39 -9.69
N GLY A 79 9.63 -17.92 -8.78
CA GLY A 79 10.07 -18.42 -7.49
C GLY A 79 8.91 -18.81 -6.58
N GLY A 80 8.21 -19.89 -6.94
CA GLY A 80 7.25 -20.60 -6.11
C GLY A 80 7.51 -22.10 -6.19
#